data_AF-X0SUM5-F1
#
_entry.id   AF-X0SUM5-F1
#
_cell.length_a   1.000
_cell.length_b   1.000
_cell.length_c   1.000
_cell.angle_alpha   90.00
_cell.angle_beta   90.00
_cell.angle_gamma   90.00
#
_symmetry.space_group_name_H-M   'P 1'
#
loop_
_entity.id
_entity.type
_entity.pdbx_description
1 polymer ?
#
loop_
_entity_poly.entity_id
_entity_poly.type
_entity_poly.pdbx_seq_one_letter_code
_entity_poly.pdbx_strand_id
1 'polypeptide(L)'
;MLKMTIKLDITKSLEKNAGIYFEASKKAKKKLEGANAALERSLQKLEKAKKEQVKEVEKVKQKEVKKEWYEKFHWFISSEGFLCIGGRDAATNEIVIKKHTDKDDLVFHTQIAGSGFFVVKTDGKKVSESTLNETAQAVGSYSRAWKLGLSIQEVFYVNPEQVSKKAKPGEFIARGAFMIYGKKNILTVDLKLAVGIKAGKIIGGPVDAVKKNAEKFVLIIQGREKASAAAKKI
;
A
#
# COMPACT_ATOMS: atom_id res chain seq x y z
N MET A 1 38.86 4.03 40.26
CA MET A 1 38.35 5.04 41.21
C MET A 1 38.48 6.41 40.56
N LEU A 2 37.41 7.19 40.43
CA LEU A 2 37.52 8.59 40.01
C LEU A 2 38.24 9.38 41.11
N LYS A 3 39.43 9.90 40.82
CA LYS A 3 40.10 10.87 41.69
C LYS A 3 39.39 12.21 41.52
N MET A 4 38.73 12.69 42.57
CA MET A 4 38.04 13.97 42.56
C MET A 4 38.94 15.04 43.16
N THR A 5 39.39 15.99 42.33
CA THR A 5 40.20 17.13 42.76
C THR A 5 39.28 18.25 43.23
N ILE A 6 39.39 18.65 44.49
CA ILE A 6 38.55 19.69 45.12
C ILE A 6 39.40 20.95 45.31
N LYS A 7 38.84 22.12 45.01
CA LYS A 7 39.52 23.41 45.21
C LYS A 7 39.13 23.99 46.57
N LEU A 8 40.09 24.08 47.49
CA LEU A 8 39.85 24.65 48.82
C LEU A 8 40.32 26.11 48.84
N ASP A 9 39.51 26.97 49.46
CA ASP A 9 39.89 28.35 49.72
C ASP A 9 40.64 28.41 51.06
N ILE A 10 41.93 28.70 51.01
CA ILE A 10 42.82 28.73 52.18
C ILE A 10 42.48 29.86 53.16
N THR A 11 41.67 30.84 52.75
CA THR A 11 41.21 31.96 53.60
C THR A 11 40.01 31.58 54.47
N LYS A 12 39.46 30.36 54.31
CA LYS A 12 38.27 29.86 55.01
C LYS A 12 38.61 28.60 55.79
N SER A 13 37.89 28.39 56.90
CA SER A 13 38.01 27.14 57.65
C SER A 13 37.57 25.94 56.82
N LEU A 14 38.04 24.75 57.20
CA LEU A 14 37.72 23.50 56.51
C LEU A 14 36.21 23.25 56.47
N GLU A 15 35.52 23.54 57.57
CA GLU A 15 34.07 23.40 57.72
C GLU A 15 33.33 24.34 56.78
N LYS A 16 33.84 25.57 56.62
CA LYS A 16 33.26 26.57 55.73
C LYS A 16 33.44 26.19 54.26
N ASN A 17 34.59 25.62 53.88
CA ASN A 17 34.81 25.07 52.55
C ASN A 17 33.87 23.88 52.27
N ALA A 18 33.75 22.94 53.21
CA ALA A 18 32.83 21.79 53.09
C ALA A 18 31.36 22.24 52.96
N GLY A 19 30.96 23.26 53.72
CA GLY A 19 29.61 23.85 53.66
C GLY A 19 29.28 24.44 52.29
N ILE A 20 30.23 25.10 51.61
CA ILE A 20 30.04 25.63 50.25
C ILE A 20 29.73 24.51 49.25
N TYR A 21 30.49 23.41 49.29
CA TYR A 21 30.27 22.27 48.41
C TYR A 21 28.97 21.54 48.72
N PHE A 22 28.61 21.43 50.00
CA PHE A 22 27.34 20.85 50.43
C PHE A 22 26.14 21.67 49.92
N GLU A 23 26.18 22.99 50.08
CA GLU A 23 25.13 23.90 49.59
C GLU A 23 25.04 23.91 48.06
N ALA A 24 26.18 23.86 47.37
CA ALA A 24 26.22 23.73 45.91
C ALA A 24 25.58 22.41 45.43
N SER A 25 25.91 21.29 46.09
CA SER A 25 25.32 19.97 45.82
C SER A 25 23.81 19.96 46.07
N LYS A 26 23.36 20.55 47.17
CA LYS A 26 21.94 20.67 47.51
C LYS A 26 21.17 21.50 46.47
N LYS A 27 21.73 22.63 46.02
CA LYS A 27 21.15 23.44 44.93
C LYS A 27 21.12 22.70 43.60
N ALA A 28 22.18 21.96 43.25
CA ALA A 28 22.24 21.16 42.03
C ALA A 28 21.20 20.04 42.03
N LYS A 29 21.04 19.32 43.15
CA LYS A 29 19.99 18.31 43.33
C LYS A 29 18.59 18.88 43.14
N LYS A 30 18.28 20.02 43.78
CA LYS A 30 16.98 20.70 43.63
C LYS A 30 16.70 21.13 42.18
N LYS A 31 17.72 21.61 41.46
CA LYS A 31 17.61 21.95 40.03
C LYS A 31 17.36 20.71 39.16
N LEU A 32 18.02 19.59 39.47
CA LEU A 32 17.85 18.33 38.75
C LEU A 32 16.44 17.76 38.94
N GLU A 33 15.90 17.79 40.17
CA GLU A 33 14.51 17.42 40.44
C GLU A 33 13.52 18.27 39.65
N GLY A 34 13.72 19.60 39.61
CA GLY A 34 12.89 20.51 38.82
C GLY A 34 12.97 20.24 37.31
N ALA A 35 14.17 19.94 36.80
CA ALA A 35 14.38 19.59 35.39
C ALA A 35 13.69 18.26 35.03
N ASN A 36 13.77 17.24 35.89
CA ASN A 36 13.11 15.96 35.68
C ASN A 36 11.59 16.11 35.68
N ALA A 37 11.01 16.89 36.61
CA ALA A 37 9.58 17.16 36.63
C ALA A 37 9.11 17.91 35.37
N ALA A 38 9.93 18.84 34.85
CA ALA A 38 9.64 19.54 33.60
C ALA A 38 9.72 18.61 32.38
N LEU A 39 10.69 17.69 32.36
CA LEU A 39 10.83 16.67 31.31
C LEU A 39 9.62 15.74 31.28
N GLU A 40 9.19 15.24 32.44
CA GLU A 40 8.02 14.36 32.56
C GLU A 40 6.74 15.04 32.08
N ARG A 41 6.50 16.30 32.47
CA ARG A 41 5.37 17.09 31.96
C ARG A 41 5.42 17.28 30.44
N SER A 42 6.62 17.46 29.88
CA SER A 42 6.80 17.63 28.44
C SER A 42 6.52 16.33 27.69
N LEU A 43 6.97 15.19 28.21
CA LEU A 43 6.68 13.86 27.67
C LEU A 43 5.18 13.56 27.69
N GLN A 44 4.49 13.83 28.80
CA GLN A 44 3.04 13.66 28.91
C GLN A 44 2.27 14.54 27.91
N LYS A 45 2.67 15.81 27.73
CA LYS A 45 2.08 16.69 26.71
C LYS A 45 2.31 16.16 25.30
N LEU A 46 3.50 15.64 25.02
CA LEU A 46 3.85 15.08 23.72
C LEU A 46 3.05 13.80 23.42
N GLU A 47 2.82 12.94 24.42
CA GLU A 47 1.93 11.78 24.27
C GLU A 47 0.47 12.17 24.04
N LYS A 48 -0.05 13.18 24.75
CA LYS A 48 -1.42 13.68 24.55
C LYS A 48 -1.59 14.27 23.15
N ALA A 49 -0.65 15.12 22.72
CA ALA A 49 -0.67 15.70 21.37
C ALA A 49 -0.61 14.62 20.28
N LYS A 50 0.22 13.58 20.46
CA LYS A 50 0.23 12.42 19.55
C LYS A 50 -1.12 11.69 19.51
N LYS A 51 -1.75 11.45 20.66
CA LYS A 51 -3.07 10.80 20.73
C LYS A 51 -4.17 11.66 20.09
N GLU A 52 -4.12 12.97 20.28
CA GLU A 52 -5.05 13.92 19.68
C GLU A 52 -4.88 13.99 18.15
N GLN A 53 -3.64 14.05 17.65
CA GLN A 53 -3.37 13.97 16.21
C GLN A 53 -3.91 12.67 15.58
N VAL A 54 -3.73 11.52 16.25
CA VAL A 54 -4.28 10.24 15.77
C VAL A 54 -5.82 10.30 15.71
N LYS A 55 -6.47 10.83 16.76
CA LYS A 55 -7.94 10.99 16.81
C LYS A 55 -8.46 11.97 15.75
N GLU A 56 -7.73 13.03 15.46
CA GLU A 56 -8.09 14.02 14.45
C GLU A 56 -7.98 13.44 13.04
N VAL A 57 -6.92 12.67 12.75
CA VAL A 57 -6.78 11.89 11.52
C VAL A 57 -7.90 10.85 11.38
N GLU A 58 -8.32 10.21 12.47
CA GLU A 58 -9.46 9.29 12.48
C GLU A 58 -10.81 10.00 12.22
N LYS A 59 -11.02 11.20 12.79
CA LYS A 59 -12.23 12.00 12.54
C LYS A 59 -12.32 12.53 11.11
N VAL A 60 -11.20 12.93 10.50
CA VAL A 60 -11.16 13.35 9.09
C VAL A 60 -11.50 12.16 8.16
N LYS A 61 -11.10 10.93 8.51
CA LYS A 61 -11.50 9.70 7.80
C LYS A 61 -13.00 9.38 7.90
N GLN A 62 -13.73 9.92 8.87
CA GLN A 62 -15.15 9.62 9.09
C GLN A 62 -16.13 10.47 8.26
N LYS A 63 -15.67 11.45 7.47
CA LYS A 63 -16.52 11.98 6.39
C LYS A 63 -16.76 10.83 5.41
N GLU A 64 -17.95 10.24 5.44
CA GLU A 64 -18.35 9.10 4.61
C GLU A 64 -18.09 9.41 3.13
N VAL A 65 -16.92 9.00 2.69
CA VAL A 65 -16.60 8.91 1.28
C VAL A 65 -17.54 7.84 0.74
N LYS A 66 -18.48 8.24 -0.13
CA LYS A 66 -19.31 7.28 -0.88
C LYS A 66 -18.38 6.27 -1.54
N LYS A 67 -18.49 5.02 -1.11
CA LYS A 67 -17.68 3.92 -1.67
C LYS A 67 -18.27 3.53 -3.00
N GLU A 68 -17.42 3.54 -4.01
CA GLU A 68 -17.82 3.07 -5.33
C GLU A 68 -18.01 1.54 -5.30
N TRP A 69 -18.95 1.03 -6.08
CA TRP A 69 -19.31 -0.40 -6.08
C TRP A 69 -18.13 -1.32 -6.43
N TYR A 70 -17.16 -0.80 -7.18
CA TYR A 70 -15.97 -1.51 -7.64
C TYR A 70 -14.86 -1.57 -6.59
N GLU A 71 -14.93 -0.79 -5.50
CA GLU A 71 -13.87 -0.74 -4.47
C GLU A 71 -13.67 -2.06 -3.73
N LYS A 72 -14.62 -3.00 -3.86
CA LYS A 72 -14.50 -4.38 -3.36
C LYS A 72 -13.57 -5.28 -4.20
N PHE A 73 -13.23 -4.87 -5.43
CA PHE A 73 -12.35 -5.57 -6.36
C PHE A 73 -10.94 -4.98 -6.36
N HIS A 74 -9.96 -5.63 -6.98
CA HIS A 74 -8.81 -4.86 -7.48
C HIS A 74 -9.35 -3.91 -8.54
N TRP A 75 -8.95 -2.63 -8.48
CA TRP A 75 -9.45 -1.65 -9.42
C TRP A 75 -8.42 -0.57 -9.66
N PHE A 76 -8.46 0.02 -10.84
CA PHE A 76 -7.75 1.25 -11.17
C PHE A 76 -8.46 1.95 -12.34
N ILE A 77 -8.15 3.23 -12.53
CA ILE A 77 -8.53 3.96 -13.74
C ILE A 77 -7.29 4.06 -14.61
N SER A 78 -7.37 3.61 -15.86
CA SER A 78 -6.25 3.68 -16.80
C SER A 78 -5.81 5.12 -17.06
N SER A 79 -4.65 5.32 -17.66
CA SER A 79 -4.20 6.67 -18.06
C SER A 79 -5.13 7.35 -19.07
N GLU A 80 -5.93 6.56 -19.79
CA GLU A 80 -6.94 7.00 -20.76
C GLU A 80 -8.35 7.14 -20.15
N GLY A 81 -8.52 6.85 -18.87
CA GLY A 81 -9.79 7.03 -18.16
C GLY A 81 -10.72 5.81 -18.15
N PHE A 82 -10.27 4.64 -18.62
CA PHE A 82 -11.07 3.41 -18.54
C PHE A 82 -11.06 2.83 -17.13
N LEU A 83 -12.22 2.35 -16.66
CA LEU A 83 -12.30 1.61 -15.41
C LEU A 83 -11.84 0.17 -15.64
N CYS A 84 -10.81 -0.24 -14.92
CA CYS A 84 -10.32 -1.61 -14.92
C CYS A 84 -10.60 -2.25 -13.57
N ILE A 85 -11.26 -3.41 -13.55
CA ILE A 85 -11.59 -4.15 -12.33
C ILE A 85 -11.08 -5.58 -12.41
N GLY A 86 -10.72 -6.18 -11.28
CA GLY A 86 -10.26 -7.56 -11.23
C GLY A 86 -10.54 -8.25 -9.92
N GLY A 87 -10.80 -9.56 -9.98
CA GLY A 87 -11.07 -10.33 -8.76
C GLY A 87 -9.86 -10.39 -7.83
N ARG A 88 -10.14 -10.41 -6.52
CA ARG A 88 -9.14 -10.59 -5.45
C ARG A 88 -8.99 -12.07 -5.06
N ASP A 89 -10.01 -12.87 -5.36
CA ASP A 89 -10.13 -14.28 -5.03
C ASP A 89 -11.06 -14.98 -6.02
N ALA A 90 -11.26 -16.29 -5.84
CA ALA A 90 -12.10 -17.11 -6.70
C ALA A 90 -13.57 -16.63 -6.73
N ALA A 91 -14.12 -16.16 -5.61
CA ALA A 91 -15.52 -15.73 -5.55
C ALA A 91 -15.73 -14.40 -6.29
N THR A 92 -14.83 -13.45 -6.08
CA THR A 92 -14.85 -12.14 -6.75
C THR A 92 -14.52 -12.26 -8.23
N ASN A 93 -13.65 -13.18 -8.65
CA ASN A 93 -13.45 -13.51 -10.07
C ASN A 93 -14.77 -13.89 -10.76
N GLU A 94 -15.60 -14.72 -10.11
CA GLU A 94 -16.90 -15.08 -10.69
C GLU A 94 -17.84 -13.89 -10.80
N ILE A 95 -17.84 -13.01 -9.80
CA ILE A 95 -18.69 -11.82 -9.81
C ILE A 95 -18.25 -10.87 -10.94
N VAL A 96 -16.95 -10.63 -11.09
CA VAL A 96 -16.40 -9.79 -12.16
C VAL A 96 -16.84 -10.31 -13.53
N ILE A 97 -16.60 -11.60 -13.80
CA ILE A 97 -16.88 -12.19 -15.11
C ILE A 97 -18.38 -12.33 -15.39
N LYS A 98 -19.18 -12.76 -14.42
CA LYS A 98 -20.61 -13.03 -14.66
C LYS A 98 -21.51 -11.80 -14.52
N LYS A 99 -21.15 -10.81 -13.70
CA LYS A 99 -22.03 -9.69 -13.35
C LYS A 99 -21.53 -8.32 -13.81
N HIS A 100 -20.25 -8.20 -14.15
CA HIS A 100 -19.64 -6.90 -14.46
C HIS A 100 -18.85 -6.90 -15.78
N THR A 101 -19.05 -7.91 -16.62
CA THR A 101 -18.48 -7.98 -17.97
C THR A 101 -19.60 -7.82 -18.98
N ASP A 102 -19.51 -6.78 -19.80
CA ASP A 102 -20.42 -6.49 -20.91
C ASP A 102 -19.78 -6.93 -22.24
N LYS A 103 -20.57 -7.05 -23.30
CA LYS A 103 -20.16 -7.66 -24.58
C LYS A 103 -18.92 -7.02 -25.21
N ASP A 104 -18.76 -5.71 -25.10
CA ASP A 104 -17.67 -4.97 -25.74
C ASP A 104 -16.44 -4.82 -24.82
N ASP A 105 -16.49 -5.38 -23.61
CA ASP A 105 -15.38 -5.33 -22.68
C ASP A 105 -14.23 -6.26 -23.08
N LEU A 106 -13.06 -6.09 -22.46
CA LEU A 106 -11.93 -6.98 -22.65
C LEU A 106 -11.60 -7.71 -21.36
N VAL A 107 -11.47 -9.03 -21.43
CA VAL A 107 -11.17 -9.90 -20.29
C VAL A 107 -9.71 -10.32 -20.33
N PHE A 108 -8.99 -10.16 -19.22
CA PHE A 108 -7.58 -10.46 -19.07
C PHE A 108 -7.33 -11.54 -18.02
N HIS A 109 -6.32 -12.39 -18.27
CA HIS A 109 -5.83 -13.39 -17.34
C HIS A 109 -4.40 -13.85 -17.72
N THR A 110 -3.63 -14.43 -16.79
CA THR A 110 -2.34 -15.06 -17.12
C THR A 110 -2.54 -16.44 -17.76
N GLN A 111 -1.58 -16.91 -18.57
CA GLN A 111 -1.62 -18.30 -19.07
C GLN A 111 -1.52 -19.34 -17.95
N ILE A 112 -0.73 -19.02 -16.92
CA ILE A 112 -0.61 -19.85 -15.72
C ILE A 112 -1.75 -19.57 -14.75
N ALA A 113 -2.09 -20.55 -13.91
CA ALA A 113 -3.06 -20.34 -12.84
C ALA A 113 -2.51 -19.39 -11.76
N GLY A 114 -3.40 -18.59 -11.16
CA GLY A 114 -3.07 -17.76 -10.00
C GLY A 114 -3.05 -16.26 -10.25
N SER A 115 -3.55 -15.77 -11.38
CA SER A 115 -4.00 -14.37 -11.53
C SER A 115 -5.48 -14.22 -11.19
N GLY A 116 -5.91 -13.00 -10.88
CA GLY A 116 -7.32 -12.63 -10.94
C GLY A 116 -7.77 -12.49 -12.40
N PHE A 117 -9.07 -12.68 -12.65
CA PHE A 117 -9.68 -12.23 -13.91
C PHE A 117 -9.90 -10.73 -13.84
N PHE A 118 -9.35 -9.99 -14.81
CA PHE A 118 -9.54 -8.55 -14.95
C PHE A 118 -10.41 -8.23 -16.16
N VAL A 119 -11.12 -7.11 -16.08
CA VAL A 119 -12.00 -6.60 -17.12
C VAL A 119 -11.73 -5.10 -17.30
N VAL A 120 -11.51 -4.69 -18.54
CA VAL A 120 -11.51 -3.28 -18.93
C VAL A 120 -12.93 -2.94 -19.35
N LYS A 121 -13.57 -2.00 -18.63
CA LYS A 121 -14.88 -1.46 -18.98
C LYS A 121 -14.72 -0.50 -20.16
N THR A 122 -15.09 -0.92 -21.36
CA THR A 122 -14.81 -0.16 -22.59
C THR A 122 -15.93 0.81 -22.96
N ASP A 123 -17.17 0.52 -22.56
CA ASP A 123 -18.38 1.21 -22.98
C ASP A 123 -18.45 1.37 -24.51
N GLY A 124 -18.00 0.34 -25.25
CA GLY A 124 -17.95 0.32 -26.71
C GLY A 124 -16.85 1.17 -27.36
N LYS A 125 -16.00 1.82 -26.57
CA LYS A 125 -14.89 2.64 -27.07
C LYS A 125 -13.66 1.77 -27.36
N LYS A 126 -12.87 2.18 -28.36
CA LYS A 126 -11.62 1.51 -28.70
C LYS A 126 -10.57 1.73 -27.61
N VAL A 127 -10.02 0.63 -27.10
CA VAL A 127 -8.91 0.62 -26.13
C VAL A 127 -7.58 0.66 -26.86
N SER A 128 -6.67 1.57 -26.47
CA SER A 128 -5.33 1.64 -27.06
C SER A 128 -4.35 0.71 -26.36
N GLU A 129 -3.16 0.54 -26.94
CA GLU A 129 -2.08 -0.26 -26.34
C GLU A 129 -1.69 0.20 -24.94
N SER A 130 -1.88 1.48 -24.59
CA SER A 130 -1.55 1.98 -23.24
C SER A 130 -2.41 1.29 -22.18
N THR A 131 -3.74 1.35 -22.32
CA THR A 131 -4.66 0.69 -21.36
C THR A 131 -4.52 -0.84 -21.40
N LEU A 132 -4.24 -1.44 -22.56
CA LEU A 132 -3.98 -2.89 -22.66
C LEU A 132 -2.75 -3.29 -21.85
N ASN A 133 -1.63 -2.56 -21.99
CA ASN A 133 -0.39 -2.82 -21.26
C ASN A 133 -0.53 -2.53 -19.76
N GLU A 134 -1.19 -1.45 -19.38
CA GLU A 134 -1.49 -1.14 -17.98
C GLU A 134 -2.31 -2.28 -17.34
N THR A 135 -3.38 -2.71 -17.99
CA THR A 135 -4.21 -3.82 -17.48
C THR A 135 -3.44 -5.12 -17.39
N ALA A 136 -2.62 -5.43 -18.39
CA ALA A 136 -1.75 -6.60 -18.34
C ALA A 136 -0.74 -6.50 -17.18
N GLN A 137 -0.10 -5.34 -16.95
CA GLN A 137 0.82 -5.12 -15.84
C GLN A 137 0.13 -5.34 -14.48
N ALA A 138 -1.12 -4.87 -14.31
CA ALA A 138 -1.91 -5.16 -13.11
C ALA A 138 -2.15 -6.67 -12.95
N VAL A 139 -2.61 -7.35 -14.00
CA VAL A 139 -2.93 -8.79 -13.98
C VAL A 139 -1.70 -9.61 -13.61
N GLY A 140 -0.56 -9.34 -14.25
CA GLY A 140 0.70 -9.99 -13.94
C GLY A 140 1.17 -9.72 -12.52
N SER A 141 1.11 -8.47 -12.07
CA SER A 141 1.65 -8.06 -10.76
C SER A 141 0.77 -8.49 -9.58
N TYR A 142 -0.54 -8.63 -9.76
CA TYR A 142 -1.44 -9.20 -8.76
C TYR A 142 -1.51 -10.73 -8.80
N SER A 143 -0.79 -11.37 -9.73
CA SER A 143 -0.77 -12.82 -9.86
C SER A 143 0.22 -13.51 -8.93
N ARG A 144 0.21 -14.84 -8.96
CA ARG A 144 1.24 -15.68 -8.35
C ARG A 144 2.65 -15.38 -8.86
N ALA A 145 2.82 -14.85 -10.07
CA ALA A 145 4.13 -14.50 -10.64
C ALA A 145 4.90 -13.51 -9.74
N TRP A 146 4.21 -12.52 -9.17
CA TRP A 146 4.80 -11.58 -8.21
C TRP A 146 5.32 -12.29 -6.96
N LYS A 147 4.54 -13.22 -6.40
CA LYS A 147 4.94 -14.01 -5.23
C LYS A 147 6.16 -14.89 -5.51
N LEU A 148 6.30 -15.35 -6.75
CA LEU A 148 7.45 -16.15 -7.20
C LEU A 148 8.68 -15.30 -7.54
N GLY A 149 8.58 -13.96 -7.50
CA GLY A 149 9.69 -13.08 -7.80
C GLY A 149 10.05 -12.99 -9.28
N LEU A 150 9.11 -13.30 -10.17
CA LEU A 150 9.30 -13.08 -11.59
C LEU A 150 9.29 -11.58 -11.89
N SER A 151 10.15 -11.15 -12.81
CA SER A 151 10.20 -9.76 -13.27
C SER A 151 9.31 -9.50 -14.47
N ILE A 152 8.94 -10.55 -15.21
CA ILE A 152 8.17 -10.49 -16.46
C ILE A 152 7.10 -11.58 -16.42
N GLN A 153 5.94 -11.32 -17.03
CA GLN A 153 4.86 -12.30 -17.16
C GLN A 153 4.11 -12.12 -18.48
N GLU A 154 3.74 -13.24 -19.11
CA GLU A 154 2.79 -13.24 -20.22
C GLU A 154 1.35 -13.20 -19.68
N VAL A 155 0.59 -12.25 -20.21
CA VAL A 155 -0.84 -12.05 -19.95
C VAL A 155 -1.55 -12.11 -21.29
N PHE A 156 -2.73 -12.73 -21.31
CA PHE A 156 -3.58 -12.66 -22.49
C PHE A 156 -4.85 -11.86 -22.22
N TYR A 157 -5.44 -11.33 -23.29
CA TYR A 157 -6.80 -10.83 -23.29
C TYR A 157 -7.63 -11.44 -24.43
N VAL A 158 -8.93 -11.50 -24.17
CA VAL A 158 -9.96 -12.07 -25.04
C VAL A 158 -11.25 -11.28 -24.90
N ASN A 159 -12.15 -11.46 -25.86
CA ASN A 159 -13.51 -10.95 -25.74
C ASN A 159 -14.34 -11.79 -24.76
N PRO A 160 -15.44 -11.25 -24.21
CA PRO A 160 -16.26 -11.92 -23.22
C PRO A 160 -16.89 -13.23 -23.73
N GLU A 161 -17.28 -13.29 -25.01
CA GLU A 161 -17.84 -14.51 -25.62
C GLU A 161 -16.88 -15.70 -25.63
N GLN A 162 -15.58 -15.44 -25.49
CA GLN A 162 -14.55 -16.47 -25.43
C GLN A 162 -14.42 -17.08 -24.03
N VAL A 163 -15.06 -16.51 -23.02
CA VAL A 163 -14.96 -16.91 -21.61
C VAL A 163 -16.18 -17.73 -21.22
N SER A 164 -15.96 -18.97 -20.76
CA SER A 164 -17.07 -19.88 -20.48
C SER A 164 -16.82 -20.72 -19.24
N LYS A 165 -17.91 -21.05 -18.54
CA LYS A 165 -17.91 -21.97 -17.40
C LYS A 165 -18.34 -23.39 -17.77
N LYS A 166 -18.53 -23.66 -19.07
CA LYS A 166 -18.82 -25.01 -19.56
C LYS A 166 -17.50 -25.77 -19.67
N ALA A 167 -17.39 -26.87 -18.94
CA ALA A 167 -16.26 -27.79 -19.06
C ALA A 167 -16.43 -28.68 -20.29
N LYS A 168 -15.33 -29.29 -20.75
CA LYS A 168 -15.45 -30.45 -21.64
C LYS A 168 -16.06 -31.61 -20.85
N PRO A 169 -16.79 -32.54 -21.50
CA PRO A 169 -17.32 -33.71 -20.82
C PRO A 169 -16.23 -34.46 -20.05
N GLY A 170 -16.44 -34.68 -18.74
CA GLY A 170 -15.48 -35.35 -17.85
C GLY A 170 -14.49 -34.43 -17.11
N GLU A 171 -14.42 -33.14 -17.43
CA GLU A 171 -13.56 -32.18 -16.72
C GLU A 171 -14.36 -31.36 -15.69
N PHE A 172 -13.75 -31.08 -14.52
CA PHE A 172 -14.33 -30.21 -13.50
C PHE A 172 -13.67 -28.83 -13.54
N ILE A 173 -14.48 -27.77 -13.61
CA ILE A 173 -13.99 -26.39 -13.51
C ILE A 173 -14.08 -25.94 -12.05
N ALA A 174 -12.92 -25.62 -11.47
CA ALA A 174 -12.84 -25.08 -10.13
C ALA A 174 -13.61 -23.76 -9.98
N ARG A 175 -14.05 -23.46 -8.75
CA ARG A 175 -14.66 -22.17 -8.42
C ARG A 175 -13.72 -21.02 -8.81
N GLY A 176 -14.25 -19.97 -9.43
CA GLY A 176 -13.47 -18.83 -9.91
C GLY A 176 -12.61 -19.08 -11.15
N ALA A 177 -12.62 -20.29 -11.73
CA ALA A 177 -11.96 -20.60 -12.99
C ALA A 177 -12.95 -20.56 -14.17
N PHE A 178 -12.42 -20.29 -15.35
CA PHE A 178 -13.15 -20.21 -16.61
C PHE A 178 -12.31 -20.79 -17.74
N MET A 179 -12.96 -21.44 -18.69
CA MET A 179 -12.36 -21.91 -19.94
C MET A 179 -12.32 -20.76 -20.94
N ILE A 180 -11.21 -20.66 -21.66
CA ILE A 180 -10.99 -19.65 -22.70
C ILE A 180 -10.90 -20.34 -24.04
N TYR A 181 -11.78 -19.95 -24.97
CA TYR A 181 -11.88 -20.53 -26.30
C TYR A 181 -11.38 -19.56 -27.39
N GLY A 182 -10.96 -20.11 -28.52
CA GLY A 182 -10.48 -19.32 -29.66
C GLY A 182 -9.09 -18.71 -29.47
N LYS A 183 -8.76 -17.73 -30.31
CA LYS A 183 -7.46 -17.07 -30.35
C LYS A 183 -7.31 -16.10 -29.17
N LYS A 184 -6.15 -16.14 -28.51
CA LYS A 184 -5.76 -15.23 -27.43
C LYS A 184 -4.86 -14.13 -27.99
N ASN A 185 -5.01 -12.91 -27.51
CA ASN A 185 -4.05 -11.85 -27.75
C ASN A 185 -3.07 -11.82 -26.56
N ILE A 186 -1.77 -11.92 -26.81
CA ILE A 186 -0.76 -12.08 -25.76
C ILE A 186 0.05 -10.80 -25.65
N LEU A 187 0.31 -10.38 -24.42
CA LEU A 187 1.15 -9.25 -24.04
C LEU A 187 2.19 -9.75 -23.03
N THR A 188 3.42 -9.26 -23.16
CA THR A 188 4.50 -9.54 -22.21
C THR A 188 4.79 -8.26 -21.45
N VAL A 189 4.62 -8.30 -20.13
CA VAL A 189 4.73 -7.12 -19.26
C VAL A 189 5.74 -7.34 -18.15
N ASP A 190 6.37 -6.26 -17.72
CA ASP A 190 7.14 -6.26 -16.49
C ASP A 190 6.24 -6.18 -15.27
N LEU A 191 6.65 -6.80 -14.17
CA LEU A 191 5.88 -6.84 -12.93
C LEU A 191 6.27 -5.67 -12.03
N LYS A 192 5.46 -4.63 -12.05
CA LYS A 192 5.60 -3.42 -11.24
C LYS A 192 4.23 -2.88 -10.87
N LEU A 193 4.13 -2.26 -9.71
CA LEU A 193 2.95 -1.55 -9.26
C LEU A 193 3.33 -0.16 -8.79
N ALA A 194 2.36 0.73 -8.67
CA ALA A 194 2.53 1.98 -7.98
C ALA A 194 1.40 2.16 -6.96
N VAL A 195 1.70 2.91 -5.91
CA VAL A 195 0.70 3.41 -4.95
C VAL A 195 0.81 4.92 -4.93
N GLY A 196 -0.32 5.61 -4.96
CA GLY A 196 -0.36 7.07 -4.97
C GLY A 196 -1.56 7.64 -4.24
N ILE A 197 -1.59 8.96 -4.13
CA ILE A 197 -2.67 9.71 -3.49
C ILE A 197 -3.38 10.56 -4.55
N LYS A 198 -4.70 10.42 -4.65
CA LYS A 198 -5.58 11.22 -5.52
C LYS A 198 -6.70 11.81 -4.67
N ALA A 199 -6.77 13.13 -4.55
CA ALA A 199 -7.81 13.82 -3.77
C ALA A 199 -7.96 13.27 -2.35
N GLY A 200 -6.84 13.00 -1.68
CA GLY A 200 -6.80 12.43 -0.33
C GLY A 200 -7.11 10.93 -0.21
N LYS A 201 -7.40 10.23 -1.31
CA LYS A 201 -7.58 8.76 -1.32
C LYS A 201 -6.33 8.05 -1.80
N ILE A 202 -6.00 6.92 -1.18
CA ILE A 202 -4.93 6.03 -1.65
C ILE A 202 -5.46 5.22 -2.83
N ILE A 203 -4.71 5.23 -3.93
CA ILE A 203 -4.96 4.42 -5.11
C ILE A 203 -3.74 3.54 -5.39
N GLY A 204 -3.96 2.38 -6.00
CA GLY A 204 -2.89 1.48 -6.41
C GLY A 204 -3.21 0.81 -7.74
N GLY A 205 -2.18 0.43 -8.48
CA GLY A 205 -2.35 -0.18 -9.80
C GLY A 205 -1.08 -0.11 -10.65
N PRO A 206 -1.23 -0.19 -11.98
CA PRO A 206 -0.13 -0.04 -12.93
C PRO A 206 0.57 1.32 -12.80
N VAL A 207 1.85 1.36 -13.14
CA VAL A 207 2.69 2.53 -12.89
C VAL A 207 2.18 3.76 -13.63
N ASP A 208 1.91 3.64 -14.93
CA ASP A 208 1.49 4.77 -15.75
C ASP A 208 0.08 5.26 -15.41
N ALA A 209 -0.83 4.34 -15.11
CA ALA A 209 -2.17 4.65 -14.63
C ALA A 209 -2.13 5.47 -13.33
N VAL A 210 -1.35 5.03 -12.34
CA VAL A 210 -1.23 5.75 -11.06
C VAL A 210 -0.50 7.07 -11.24
N LYS A 211 0.59 7.10 -12.01
CA LYS A 211 1.35 8.33 -12.31
C LYS A 211 0.49 9.40 -12.98
N LYS A 212 -0.42 9.01 -13.87
CA LYS A 212 -1.36 9.94 -14.52
C LYS A 212 -2.42 10.48 -13.58
N ASN A 213 -2.84 9.68 -12.60
CA ASN A 213 -4.01 9.95 -11.77
C ASN A 213 -3.69 10.49 -10.36
N ALA A 214 -2.47 10.30 -9.86
CA ALA A 214 -2.08 10.67 -8.49
C ALA A 214 -1.27 11.96 -8.44
N GLU A 215 -1.43 12.72 -7.36
CA GLU A 215 -0.62 13.92 -7.06
C GLU A 215 0.81 13.54 -6.66
N LYS A 216 0.95 12.44 -5.93
CA LYS A 216 2.21 11.83 -5.51
C LYS A 216 2.07 10.32 -5.61
N PHE A 217 3.14 9.65 -6.00
CA PHE A 217 3.16 8.20 -6.11
C PHE A 217 4.54 7.63 -5.75
N VAL A 218 4.53 6.35 -5.38
CA VAL A 218 5.72 5.54 -5.12
C VAL A 218 5.65 4.29 -5.98
N LEU A 219 6.76 3.98 -6.63
CA LEU A 219 6.93 2.74 -7.39
C LEU A 219 7.20 1.57 -6.44
N ILE A 220 6.51 0.47 -6.68
CA ILE A 220 6.68 -0.80 -5.97
C ILE A 220 7.17 -1.83 -6.97
N ILE A 221 8.33 -2.39 -6.66
CA ILE A 221 8.92 -3.53 -7.35
C ILE A 221 9.01 -4.70 -6.39
N GLN A 222 9.10 -5.92 -6.92
CA GLN A 222 9.30 -7.10 -6.10
C GLN A 222 10.65 -6.99 -5.36
N GLY A 223 10.64 -7.35 -4.07
CA GLY A 223 11.83 -7.42 -3.26
C GLY A 223 11.75 -8.53 -2.21
N ARG A 224 12.80 -8.67 -1.42
CA ARG A 224 12.92 -9.72 -0.37
C ARG A 224 12.35 -9.29 0.99
N GLU A 225 11.92 -8.05 1.13
CA GLU A 225 11.40 -7.52 2.39
C GLU A 225 9.98 -8.04 2.67
N LYS A 226 9.62 -8.13 3.95
CA LYS A 226 8.24 -8.38 4.36
C LYS A 226 7.35 -7.21 3.93
N ALA A 227 6.14 -7.50 3.46
CA ALA A 227 5.19 -6.48 3.00
C ALA A 227 4.94 -5.38 4.06
N SER A 228 4.86 -5.74 5.34
CA SER A 228 4.67 -4.78 6.44
C SER A 228 5.88 -3.87 6.68
N ALA A 229 7.10 -4.33 6.38
CA ALA A 229 8.30 -3.51 6.49
C ALA A 229 8.39 -2.54 5.30
N ALA A 230 8.11 -3.02 4.08
CA ALA A 230 8.04 -2.18 2.89
C ALA A 230 6.96 -1.09 3.04
N ALA A 231 5.78 -1.44 3.56
CA ALA A 231 4.69 -0.49 3.77
C ALA A 231 5.02 0.66 4.74
N LYS A 232 5.98 0.49 5.67
CA LYS A 232 6.41 1.56 6.58
C LYS A 232 7.34 2.59 5.93
N LYS A 233 7.88 2.28 4.75
CA LYS A 233 8.77 3.15 3.97
C LYS A 233 8.01 4.04 2.98
N ILE A 234 6.73 3.77 2.78
CA ILE A 234 5.80 4.47 1.87
C ILE A 234 4.94 5.40 2.71
#